data_AF-A0A6G1R8I5-F1
#
_entry.id   AF-A0A6G1R8I5-F1
#
_cell.length_a   1.000
_cell.length_b   1.000
_cell.length_c   1.000
_cell.angle_alpha   90.00
_cell.angle_beta   90.00
_cell.angle_gamma   90.00
#
_symmetry.space_group_name_H-M   'P 1'
#
loop_
_entity.id
_entity.type
_entity.pdbx_description
1 polymer ?
#
loop_
_entity_poly.entity_id
_entity_poly.type
_entity_poly.pdbx_seq_one_letter_code
_entity_poly.pdbx_strand_id
1 'polypeptide(L)'
;WAVRVRGGPAEAARLAAAYGYISLGQIGSLENYYHFHHSKTFKRSTLSSRGPHNFLRMDPKVDWLQQQEVKRRVKRQVRGDPHALPFNDPVWPNMWYLHCSDKSSRCRSEMNVLAAWQRGYTGKNVVVTILDDGIERNHPDLLQNYDPLASYDVNGNDHDPTPRYDASNENKHGTRCAGEVAAAANNSYCIVGIAYNARIGGIRMLDGDVTDVVEAKSLGIRPDYIDIYSASWGPDDDGKTVDGPGLLAKQAFEHGIKKGRRGLGSIFVWASGNGGREGDYCSCDG
;
A
#
# COMPACT_ATOMS: atom_id res chain seq x y z
N TRP A 1 30.33 -11.28 -4.25
CA TRP A 1 30.54 -11.34 -5.71
C TRP A 1 29.26 -11.81 -6.36
N ALA A 2 28.88 -11.20 -7.47
CA ALA A 2 27.81 -11.73 -8.32
C ALA A 2 28.47 -12.43 -9.51
N VAL A 3 28.01 -13.63 -9.82
CA VAL A 3 28.62 -14.50 -10.83
C VAL A 3 27.54 -15.06 -11.73
N ARG A 4 27.74 -15.05 -13.04
CA ARG A 4 26.89 -15.79 -13.98
C ARG A 4 27.56 -17.11 -14.31
N VAL A 5 26.89 -18.22 -13.98
CA VAL A 5 27.41 -19.59 -14.12
C VAL A 5 26.45 -20.43 -14.94
N ARG A 6 26.96 -21.10 -15.98
CA ARG A 6 26.18 -22.07 -16.77
C ARG A 6 26.15 -23.43 -16.08
N GLY A 7 24.98 -24.08 -16.07
CA GLY A 7 24.80 -25.42 -15.50
C GLY A 7 24.03 -25.47 -14.18
N GLY A 8 23.41 -24.37 -13.77
CA GLY A 8 22.47 -24.33 -12.65
C GLY A 8 23.10 -24.27 -11.25
N PRO A 9 22.26 -24.33 -10.20
CA PRO A 9 22.68 -24.06 -8.82
C PRO A 9 23.74 -25.02 -8.28
N ALA A 10 23.65 -26.30 -8.65
CA ALA A 10 24.61 -27.33 -8.23
C ALA A 10 26.02 -27.04 -8.77
N GLU A 11 26.12 -26.63 -10.04
CA GLU A 11 27.40 -26.30 -10.65
C GLU A 11 27.97 -25.00 -10.09
N ALA A 12 27.12 -24.01 -9.81
CA ALA A 12 27.53 -22.79 -9.13
C ALA A 12 28.06 -23.07 -7.71
N ALA A 13 27.44 -23.97 -6.95
CA ALA A 13 27.93 -24.37 -5.64
C ALA A 13 29.29 -25.09 -5.73
N ARG A 14 29.45 -25.99 -6.71
CA ARG A 14 30.72 -26.69 -6.98
C ARG A 14 31.84 -25.71 -7.32
N LEU A 15 31.58 -24.75 -8.20
CA LEU A 15 32.54 -23.71 -8.59
C LEU A 15 32.87 -22.78 -7.43
N ALA A 16 31.89 -22.38 -6.63
CA ALA A 16 32.16 -21.59 -5.44
C ALA A 16 33.16 -22.31 -4.53
N ALA A 17 32.90 -23.57 -4.17
CA ALA A 17 33.78 -24.36 -3.31
C ALA A 17 35.18 -24.55 -3.91
N ALA A 18 35.27 -24.89 -5.20
CA ALA A 18 36.53 -25.12 -5.91
C ALA A 18 37.47 -23.91 -5.90
N TYR A 19 36.91 -22.69 -5.95
CA TYR A 19 37.68 -21.44 -5.96
C TYR A 19 37.68 -20.72 -4.60
N GLY A 20 37.29 -21.40 -3.51
CA GLY A 20 37.35 -20.85 -2.14
C GLY A 20 36.26 -19.84 -1.79
N TYR A 21 35.15 -19.83 -2.53
CA TYR A 21 33.95 -19.05 -2.25
C TYR A 21 32.87 -19.92 -1.59
N ILE A 22 31.95 -19.25 -0.90
CA ILE A 22 30.70 -19.80 -0.39
C ILE A 22 29.59 -19.35 -1.34
N SER A 23 28.83 -20.29 -1.91
CA SER A 23 27.63 -19.98 -2.68
C SER A 23 26.48 -19.67 -1.73
N LEU A 24 25.85 -18.50 -1.91
CA LEU A 24 24.67 -18.04 -1.17
C LEU A 24 23.37 -18.25 -1.97
N GLY A 25 23.43 -18.99 -3.07
CA GLY A 25 22.28 -19.27 -3.94
C GLY A 25 22.07 -18.25 -5.05
N GLN A 26 20.94 -18.42 -5.74
CA GLN A 26 20.57 -17.59 -6.90
C GLN A 26 20.23 -16.16 -6.46
N ILE A 27 20.60 -15.17 -7.28
CA ILE A 27 20.30 -13.77 -7.04
C ILE A 27 18.85 -13.50 -7.47
N GLY A 28 17.92 -13.69 -6.55
CA GLY A 28 16.49 -13.47 -6.80
C GLY A 28 15.98 -14.27 -8.00
N SER A 29 15.23 -13.61 -8.88
CA SER A 29 14.69 -14.21 -10.11
C SER A 29 15.67 -14.24 -11.28
N LEU A 30 16.93 -13.83 -11.10
CA LEU A 30 17.92 -13.80 -12.19
C LEU A 30 18.45 -15.20 -12.47
N GLU A 31 18.04 -15.78 -13.60
CA GLU A 31 18.45 -17.12 -14.02
C GLU A 31 19.97 -17.20 -14.26
N ASN A 32 20.61 -18.24 -13.73
CA ASN A 32 22.05 -18.48 -13.83
C ASN A 32 22.95 -17.43 -13.15
N TYR A 33 22.39 -16.51 -12.35
CA TYR A 33 23.16 -15.56 -11.54
C TYR A 33 23.18 -15.97 -10.07
N TYR A 34 24.39 -16.07 -9.50
CA TYR A 34 24.61 -16.57 -8.15
C TYR A 34 25.43 -15.61 -7.30
N HIS A 35 25.15 -15.59 -6.01
CA HIS A 35 25.84 -14.75 -5.04
C HIS A 35 26.95 -15.54 -4.36
N PHE A 36 28.21 -15.21 -4.64
CA PHE A 36 29.37 -15.84 -4.03
C PHE A 36 30.01 -14.94 -2.96
N HIS A 37 30.34 -15.51 -1.81
CA HIS A 37 31.02 -14.82 -0.71
C HIS A 37 32.43 -15.38 -0.49
N HIS A 38 33.43 -14.53 -0.36
CA HIS A 38 34.81 -14.95 -0.06
C HIS A 38 35.24 -14.37 1.29
N SER A 39 35.83 -15.17 2.18
CA SER A 39 36.20 -14.73 3.54
C SER A 39 37.16 -13.54 3.56
N LYS A 40 38.00 -13.39 2.53
CA LYS A 40 38.94 -12.26 2.36
C LYS A 40 38.35 -11.01 1.68
N THR A 41 37.06 -11.01 1.32
CA THR A 41 36.43 -9.80 0.76
C THR A 41 35.88 -8.93 1.88
N PHE A 42 36.50 -7.76 2.09
CA PHE A 42 36.06 -6.81 3.10
C PHE A 42 34.66 -6.26 2.77
N LYS A 43 33.69 -6.47 3.68
CA LYS A 43 32.27 -6.07 3.54
C LYS A 43 32.02 -4.56 3.35
N ARG A 44 33.04 -3.71 3.53
CA ARG A 44 32.95 -2.23 3.51
C ARG A 44 33.95 -1.54 2.58
N SER A 45 34.62 -2.25 1.68
CA SER A 45 35.51 -1.59 0.72
C SER A 45 34.69 -0.82 -0.31
N THR A 46 35.00 0.47 -0.48
CA THR A 46 34.51 1.34 -1.57
C THR A 46 35.37 1.22 -2.84
N LEU A 47 36.39 0.36 -2.81
CA LEU A 47 37.32 0.13 -3.90
C LEU A 47 37.29 -1.36 -4.29
N SER A 48 37.20 -1.61 -5.59
CA SER A 48 37.44 -2.94 -6.18
C SER A 48 38.81 -3.47 -5.76
N SER A 49 38.83 -4.72 -5.30
CA SER A 49 40.07 -5.46 -4.97
C SER A 49 40.87 -5.69 -6.25
N ARG A 50 42.04 -5.05 -6.37
CA ARG A 50 43.02 -5.29 -7.47
C ARG A 50 44.00 -6.44 -7.16
N GLY A 51 43.56 -7.44 -6.38
CA GLY A 51 44.33 -8.64 -6.02
C GLY A 51 43.89 -9.91 -6.79
N PRO A 52 44.55 -11.07 -6.57
CA PRO A 52 44.50 -12.29 -7.39
C PRO A 52 43.17 -13.09 -7.31
N HIS A 53 42.02 -12.41 -7.38
CA HIS A 53 40.69 -13.03 -7.39
C HIS A 53 40.19 -13.39 -8.80
N ASN A 54 41.06 -13.34 -9.82
CA ASN A 54 40.71 -13.51 -11.24
C ASN A 54 40.64 -14.96 -11.73
N PHE A 55 41.00 -15.98 -10.93
CA PHE A 55 40.95 -17.38 -11.38
C PHE A 55 39.53 -17.88 -11.66
N LEU A 56 38.55 -17.47 -10.85
CA LEU A 56 37.15 -17.81 -11.08
C LEU A 56 36.63 -17.22 -12.40
N ARG A 57 37.12 -16.05 -12.82
CA ARG A 57 36.74 -15.42 -14.09
C ARG A 57 37.26 -16.19 -15.31
N MET A 58 38.31 -17.00 -15.13
CA MET A 58 38.91 -17.80 -16.20
C MET A 58 38.27 -19.18 -16.35
N ASP A 59 37.35 -19.56 -15.44
CA ASP A 59 36.64 -20.82 -15.57
C ASP A 59 35.69 -20.77 -16.79
N PRO A 60 35.71 -21.76 -17.69
CA PRO A 60 34.92 -21.74 -18.92
C PRO A 60 33.40 -21.71 -18.67
N LYS A 61 32.95 -22.08 -17.47
CA LYS A 61 31.53 -22.02 -17.08
C LYS A 61 31.12 -20.69 -16.46
N VAL A 62 32.06 -19.78 -16.22
CA VAL A 62 31.81 -18.44 -15.68
C VAL A 62 31.76 -17.44 -16.83
N ASP A 63 30.55 -17.01 -17.18
CA ASP A 63 30.35 -16.06 -18.27
C ASP A 63 30.61 -14.61 -17.81
N TRP A 64 30.41 -14.36 -16.52
CA TRP A 64 30.51 -13.02 -15.96
C TRP A 64 30.79 -13.06 -14.46
N LEU A 65 31.63 -12.14 -13.99
CA LEU A 65 32.01 -12.02 -12.58
C LEU A 65 32.14 -10.53 -12.21
N GLN A 66 31.46 -10.11 -11.14
CA GLN A 66 31.60 -8.76 -10.60
C GLN A 66 31.65 -8.73 -9.07
N GLN A 67 32.66 -8.04 -8.55
CA GLN A 67 32.71 -7.73 -7.12
C GLN A 67 31.58 -6.75 -6.78
N GLN A 68 30.82 -7.08 -5.74
CA GLN A 68 29.76 -6.18 -5.27
C GLN A 68 30.38 -5.13 -4.36
N GLU A 69 30.26 -3.87 -4.78
CA GLU A 69 30.70 -2.71 -4.01
C GLU A 69 29.52 -2.13 -3.23
N VAL A 70 29.80 -1.62 -2.03
CA VAL A 70 28.77 -0.96 -1.22
C VAL A 70 28.36 0.33 -1.92
N LYS A 71 27.16 0.35 -2.50
CA LYS A 71 26.58 1.57 -3.07
C LYS A 71 26.13 2.48 -1.93
N ARG A 72 26.62 3.72 -1.90
CA ARG A 72 26.08 4.76 -1.00
C ARG A 72 24.64 5.06 -1.44
N ARG A 73 23.67 4.54 -0.69
CA ARG A 73 22.25 4.90 -0.82
C ARG A 73 21.90 5.83 0.32
N VAL A 74 21.42 7.02 -0.02
CA VAL A 74 20.84 7.97 0.94
C VAL A 74 19.35 7.97 0.69
N LYS A 75 18.53 7.81 1.73
CA LYS A 75 17.07 8.06 1.61
C LYS A 75 16.92 9.48 1.04
N ARG A 76 16.23 9.62 -0.09
CA ARG A 76 16.01 10.94 -0.72
C ARG A 76 15.32 11.83 0.31
N GLN A 77 16.05 12.78 0.89
CA GLN A 77 15.47 13.78 1.77
C GLN A 77 14.96 14.90 0.88
N VAL A 78 13.64 15.13 0.89
CA VAL A 78 13.10 16.42 0.43
C VAL A 78 13.47 17.41 1.53
N ARG A 79 14.29 18.41 1.19
CA ARG A 79 14.53 19.55 2.09
C ARG A 79 13.19 20.25 2.21
N GLY A 80 12.62 20.29 3.41
CA GLY A 80 11.38 21.01 3.66
C GLY A 80 11.60 22.48 3.34
N ASP A 81 10.86 22.95 2.35
CA ASP A 81 10.66 24.38 2.12
C ASP A 81 9.81 24.93 3.29
N PRO A 82 10.23 26.02 3.96
CA PRO A 82 9.46 26.66 5.02
C PRO A 82 8.08 27.20 4.58
N HIS A 83 7.74 27.15 3.28
CA HIS A 83 6.38 27.28 2.80
C HIS A 83 5.62 25.94 2.90
N ALA A 84 5.31 25.51 4.13
CA ALA A 84 4.25 24.53 4.35
C ALA A 84 2.99 25.07 3.65
N LEU A 85 2.37 24.28 2.77
CA LEU A 85 1.12 24.64 2.11
C LEU A 85 0.12 25.11 3.18
N PRO A 86 -0.23 26.41 3.24
CA PRO A 86 -1.11 26.91 4.28
C PRO A 86 -2.53 26.61 3.84
N PHE A 87 -3.06 25.50 4.35
CA PHE A 87 -4.47 25.16 4.22
C PHE A 87 -5.30 26.04 5.17
N ASN A 88 -6.40 26.60 4.68
CA ASN A 88 -7.32 27.40 5.51
C ASN A 88 -8.24 26.53 6.38
N ASP A 89 -8.11 25.20 6.28
CA ASP A 89 -8.93 24.21 6.95
C ASP A 89 -8.63 24.20 8.47
N PRO A 90 -9.64 24.34 9.34
CA PRO A 90 -9.46 24.68 10.76
C PRO A 90 -8.74 23.61 11.57
N VAL A 91 -8.85 22.33 11.18
CA VAL A 91 -8.19 21.21 11.87
C VAL A 91 -6.79 20.95 11.30
N TRP A 92 -6.41 21.59 10.18
CA TRP A 92 -5.08 21.43 9.59
C TRP A 92 -3.96 21.49 10.62
N PRO A 93 -3.87 22.49 11.54
CA PRO A 93 -2.80 22.55 12.54
C PRO A 93 -2.68 21.31 13.45
N ASN A 94 -3.76 20.53 13.62
CA ASN A 94 -3.85 19.34 14.46
C ASN A 94 -3.59 18.03 13.71
N MET A 95 -3.43 18.06 12.38
CA MET A 95 -3.20 16.87 11.54
C MET A 95 -1.76 16.36 11.62
N TRP A 96 -1.37 15.92 12.82
CA TRP A 96 -0.01 15.46 13.19
C TRP A 96 0.53 14.36 12.26
N TYR A 97 -0.36 13.57 11.67
CA TYR A 97 -0.02 12.48 10.76
C TYR A 97 0.35 12.97 9.36
N LEU A 98 0.00 14.20 8.94
CA LEU A 98 0.38 14.79 7.65
C LEU A 98 1.57 15.75 7.77
N HIS A 99 1.62 16.52 8.84
CA HIS A 99 2.69 17.47 9.12
C HIS A 99 2.89 17.61 10.62
N CYS A 100 4.03 18.15 11.00
CA CYS A 100 4.33 18.39 12.40
C CYS A 100 4.98 19.76 12.55
N SER A 101 4.50 20.52 13.53
CA SER A 101 4.88 21.91 13.78
C SER A 101 6.06 22.06 14.74
N ASP A 102 6.62 20.97 15.27
CA ASP A 102 7.69 21.02 16.26
C ASP A 102 9.04 21.41 15.62
N LYS A 103 9.42 22.67 15.86
CA LYS A 103 10.67 23.28 15.37
C LYS A 103 11.91 22.78 16.10
N SER A 104 11.75 22.05 17.22
CA SER A 104 12.86 21.72 18.13
C SER A 104 13.55 20.38 17.80
N SER A 105 12.92 19.48 17.06
CA SER A 105 13.59 18.26 16.59
C SER A 105 12.89 17.68 15.38
N ARG A 106 13.64 17.45 14.29
CA ARG A 106 13.42 16.53 13.14
C ARG A 106 11.98 16.02 12.86
N CYS A 107 10.95 16.82 13.05
CA CYS A 107 9.60 16.31 13.02
C CYS A 107 9.22 16.10 11.56
N ARG A 108 9.09 14.83 11.19
CA ARG A 108 8.62 14.40 9.88
C ARG A 108 7.41 13.54 10.19
N SER A 109 6.26 13.88 9.62
CA SER A 109 5.22 12.87 9.42
C SER A 109 5.88 11.67 8.73
N GLU A 110 5.72 10.48 9.29
CA GLU A 110 6.33 9.26 8.76
C GLU A 110 5.83 8.96 7.33
N MET A 111 4.61 9.42 7.00
CA MET A 111 4.00 9.26 5.68
C MET A 111 4.61 10.22 4.62
N ASN A 112 5.16 11.36 5.03
CA ASN A 112 5.83 12.33 4.14
C ASN A 112 4.95 12.81 2.96
N VAL A 113 3.65 12.99 3.21
CA VAL A 113 2.64 13.38 2.21
C VAL A 113 2.93 14.75 1.61
N LEU A 114 3.40 15.71 2.41
CA LEU A 114 3.77 17.06 1.95
C LEU A 114 4.74 17.04 0.76
N ALA A 115 5.68 16.10 0.74
CA ALA A 115 6.64 15.97 -0.36
C ALA A 115 5.99 15.51 -1.68
N ALA A 116 4.88 14.77 -1.62
CA ALA A 116 4.09 14.41 -2.79
C ALA A 116 3.29 15.61 -3.30
N TRP A 117 2.66 16.36 -2.39
CA TRP A 117 1.93 17.59 -2.72
C TRP A 117 2.82 18.68 -3.32
N GLN A 118 4.02 18.88 -2.78
CA GLN A 118 5.03 19.81 -3.34
C GLN A 118 5.46 19.43 -4.76
N ARG A 119 5.24 18.18 -5.19
CA ARG A 119 5.48 17.72 -6.56
C ARG A 119 4.22 17.75 -7.43
N GLY A 120 3.10 18.25 -6.91
CA GLY A 120 1.82 18.34 -7.60
C GLY A 120 0.96 17.07 -7.57
N TYR A 121 1.31 16.06 -6.77
CA TYR A 121 0.52 14.83 -6.68
C TYR A 121 -0.52 14.92 -5.56
N THR A 122 -1.79 15.19 -5.91
CA THR A 122 -2.87 15.45 -4.95
C THR A 122 -4.06 14.48 -5.09
N GLY A 123 -3.88 13.39 -5.86
CA GLY A 123 -4.95 12.41 -6.13
C GLY A 123 -5.80 12.70 -7.36
N LYS A 124 -5.56 13.79 -8.08
CA LYS A 124 -6.32 14.15 -9.30
C LYS A 124 -6.42 12.99 -10.28
N ASN A 125 -7.64 12.74 -10.77
CA ASN A 125 -8.02 11.65 -11.69
C ASN A 125 -8.00 10.23 -11.10
N VAL A 126 -7.73 10.08 -9.80
CA VAL A 126 -7.88 8.78 -9.10
C VAL A 126 -9.29 8.70 -8.53
N VAL A 127 -9.91 7.52 -8.63
CA VAL A 127 -11.22 7.22 -8.03
C VAL A 127 -11.05 6.23 -6.89
N VAL A 128 -11.47 6.61 -5.70
CA VAL A 128 -11.45 5.76 -4.51
C VAL A 128 -12.87 5.51 -4.04
N THR A 129 -13.15 4.31 -3.53
CA THR A 129 -14.39 4.02 -2.81
C THR A 129 -14.10 3.45 -1.43
N ILE A 130 -14.95 3.82 -0.48
CA ILE A 130 -14.98 3.26 0.88
C ILE A 130 -16.05 2.16 0.91
N LEU A 131 -15.68 0.94 1.29
CA LEU A 131 -16.62 -0.19 1.45
C LEU A 131 -16.99 -0.31 2.94
N ASP A 132 -18.12 0.25 3.36
CA ASP A 132 -18.40 0.46 4.79
C ASP A 132 -19.91 0.67 5.09
N ASP A 133 -20.24 1.43 6.13
CA ASP A 133 -21.58 1.78 6.62
C ASP A 133 -22.27 2.93 5.86
N GLY A 134 -21.58 3.51 4.87
CA GLY A 134 -22.08 4.58 4.01
C GLY A 134 -21.19 5.81 3.98
N ILE A 135 -21.57 6.79 3.16
CA ILE A 135 -20.87 8.08 3.04
C ILE A 135 -21.85 9.24 3.03
N GLU A 136 -21.69 10.19 3.94
CA GLU A 136 -22.46 11.44 3.95
C GLU A 136 -22.07 12.29 2.74
N ARG A 137 -22.70 12.02 1.58
CA ARG A 137 -22.35 12.62 0.28
C ARG A 137 -22.50 14.14 0.23
N ASN A 138 -23.27 14.72 1.15
CA ASN A 138 -23.48 16.16 1.31
C ASN A 138 -22.65 16.78 2.44
N HIS A 139 -21.73 16.03 3.08
CA HIS A 139 -20.82 16.58 4.08
C HIS A 139 -20.03 17.74 3.44
N PRO A 140 -19.94 18.93 4.07
CA PRO A 140 -19.30 20.11 3.46
C PRO A 140 -17.87 19.85 2.99
N ASP A 141 -17.17 18.96 3.69
CA ASP A 141 -15.79 18.60 3.40
C ASP A 141 -15.64 17.48 2.34
N LEU A 142 -16.72 16.80 1.95
CA LEU A 142 -16.69 15.71 0.95
C LEU A 142 -17.40 16.07 -0.34
N LEU A 143 -18.40 16.95 -0.29
CA LEU A 143 -19.30 17.26 -1.40
C LEU A 143 -18.58 17.58 -2.72
N GLN A 144 -17.46 18.31 -2.66
CA GLN A 144 -16.70 18.69 -3.85
C GLN A 144 -16.05 17.50 -4.55
N ASN A 145 -15.63 16.48 -3.78
CA ASN A 145 -14.91 15.31 -4.27
C ASN A 145 -15.83 14.08 -4.41
N TYR A 146 -17.06 14.14 -3.90
CA TYR A 146 -18.02 13.06 -3.97
C TYR A 146 -18.30 12.63 -5.41
N ASP A 147 -18.28 11.32 -5.64
CA ASP A 147 -18.52 10.71 -6.94
C ASP A 147 -19.63 9.64 -6.87
N PRO A 148 -20.81 9.91 -7.46
CA PRO A 148 -21.90 8.94 -7.48
C PRO A 148 -21.57 7.69 -8.30
N LEU A 149 -20.66 7.77 -9.29
CA LEU A 149 -20.21 6.60 -10.04
C LEU A 149 -19.24 5.73 -9.24
N ALA A 150 -18.66 6.25 -8.16
CA ALA A 150 -17.91 5.45 -7.19
C ALA A 150 -18.80 4.95 -6.04
N SER A 151 -20.12 5.14 -6.11
CA SER A 151 -21.03 4.93 -4.98
C SER A 151 -22.20 3.99 -5.28
N TYR A 152 -22.70 3.30 -4.24
CA TYR A 152 -23.89 2.44 -4.30
C TYR A 152 -24.36 2.07 -2.88
N ASP A 153 -25.65 1.88 -2.66
CA ASP A 153 -26.16 1.25 -1.44
C ASP A 153 -26.53 -0.21 -1.72
N VAL A 154 -25.74 -1.15 -1.20
CA VAL A 154 -25.99 -2.58 -1.34
C VAL A 154 -27.06 -3.05 -0.36
N ASN A 155 -27.13 -2.45 0.84
CA ASN A 155 -28.15 -2.77 1.84
C ASN A 155 -29.54 -2.29 1.39
N GLY A 156 -29.64 -1.06 0.87
CA GLY A 156 -30.86 -0.45 0.31
C GLY A 156 -31.17 -0.80 -1.14
N ASN A 157 -30.18 -1.35 -1.87
CA ASN A 157 -30.23 -1.66 -3.29
C ASN A 157 -30.60 -0.45 -4.17
N ASP A 158 -29.93 0.68 -3.95
CA ASP A 158 -30.09 1.90 -4.72
C ASP A 158 -28.74 2.64 -4.91
N HIS A 159 -28.77 3.87 -5.43
CA HIS A 159 -27.58 4.66 -5.75
C HIS A 159 -27.18 5.66 -4.65
N ASP A 160 -27.91 5.74 -3.54
CA ASP A 160 -27.67 6.70 -2.48
C ASP A 160 -27.01 6.03 -1.26
N PRO A 161 -25.67 6.09 -1.13
CA PRO A 161 -24.96 5.46 -0.02
C PRO A 161 -25.05 6.25 1.29
N THR A 162 -25.99 7.20 1.42
CA THR A 162 -26.11 8.05 2.60
C THR A 162 -26.32 7.17 3.84
N PRO A 163 -25.58 7.40 4.93
CA PRO A 163 -25.72 6.64 6.15
C PRO A 163 -27.11 6.81 6.75
N ARG A 164 -27.61 5.76 7.40
CA ARG A 164 -28.83 5.87 8.22
C ARG A 164 -28.48 6.55 9.53
N TYR A 165 -29.14 7.68 9.81
CA TYR A 165 -29.02 8.38 11.08
C TYR A 165 -29.96 7.80 12.12
N ASP A 166 -29.41 7.49 13.29
CA ASP A 166 -30.15 7.09 14.48
C ASP A 166 -29.51 7.64 15.75
N ALA A 167 -30.06 7.27 16.90
CA ALA A 167 -29.56 7.72 18.20
C ALA A 167 -28.21 7.10 18.59
N SER A 168 -27.83 5.93 18.05
CA SER A 168 -26.54 5.29 18.34
C SER A 168 -25.41 5.95 17.55
N ASN A 169 -25.73 6.56 16.40
CA ASN A 169 -24.77 7.15 15.48
C ASN A 169 -23.66 6.13 15.14
N GLU A 170 -24.09 4.91 14.85
CA GLU A 170 -23.21 3.79 14.48
C GLU A 170 -22.65 3.95 13.08
N ASN A 171 -23.47 4.42 12.13
CA ASN A 171 -23.12 4.57 10.71
C ASN A 171 -22.31 5.84 10.40
N LYS A 172 -21.21 6.05 11.12
CA LYS A 172 -20.32 7.22 10.96
C LYS A 172 -18.94 6.84 10.42
N HIS A 173 -18.65 5.55 10.31
CA HIS A 173 -17.32 5.04 10.08
C HIS A 173 -16.86 5.35 8.65
N GLY A 174 -17.66 5.01 7.64
CA GLY A 174 -17.34 5.24 6.23
C GLY A 174 -17.15 6.73 5.88
N THR A 175 -17.93 7.62 6.48
CA THR A 175 -17.76 9.08 6.30
C THR A 175 -16.43 9.58 6.87
N ARG A 176 -15.98 9.04 8.02
CA ARG A 176 -14.67 9.38 8.59
C ARG A 176 -13.53 8.91 7.69
N CYS A 177 -13.58 7.66 7.25
CA CYS A 177 -12.58 7.10 6.34
C CYS A 177 -12.53 7.85 5.00
N ALA A 178 -13.68 8.24 4.44
CA ALA A 178 -13.74 9.06 3.23
C ALA A 178 -13.04 10.41 3.40
N GLY A 179 -13.19 11.05 4.58
CA GLY A 179 -12.50 12.30 4.92
C GLY A 179 -10.99 12.16 4.94
N GLU A 180 -10.46 11.09 5.54
CA GLU A 180 -9.02 10.82 5.57
C GLU A 180 -8.42 10.71 4.16
N VAL A 181 -9.17 10.11 3.22
CA VAL A 181 -8.74 9.96 1.82
C VAL A 181 -8.87 11.26 1.05
N ALA A 182 -10.05 11.89 1.06
CA ALA A 182 -10.40 12.90 0.05
C ALA A 182 -11.28 14.04 0.59
N ALA A 183 -11.19 14.36 1.89
CA ALA A 183 -11.66 15.67 2.36
C ALA A 183 -11.05 16.79 1.49
N ALA A 184 -11.90 17.73 1.09
CA ALA A 184 -11.50 18.83 0.23
C ALA A 184 -10.51 19.73 0.97
N ALA A 185 -9.66 20.41 0.20
CA ALA A 185 -8.67 21.31 0.76
C ALA A 185 -9.04 22.75 0.49
N ASN A 186 -8.67 23.65 1.40
CA ASN A 186 -8.90 25.08 1.31
C ASN A 186 -10.38 25.48 1.26
N ASN A 187 -11.29 24.69 1.85
CA ASN A 187 -12.72 24.98 1.86
C ASN A 187 -13.19 25.58 3.20
N SER A 188 -12.28 25.79 4.16
CA SER A 188 -12.55 26.28 5.52
C SER A 188 -13.37 25.33 6.39
N TYR A 189 -13.46 24.05 6.02
CA TYR A 189 -14.10 23.00 6.81
C TYR A 189 -13.06 21.99 7.28
N CYS A 190 -13.28 21.46 8.50
CA CYS A 190 -12.57 20.33 9.09
C CYS A 190 -11.09 20.14 8.66
N ILE A 191 -10.80 19.11 7.86
CA ILE A 191 -9.47 18.53 7.61
C ILE A 191 -9.07 18.62 6.12
N VAL A 192 -7.91 18.07 5.75
CA VAL A 192 -7.47 17.93 4.36
C VAL A 192 -7.19 16.46 4.04
N GLY A 193 -7.89 15.87 3.07
CA GLY A 193 -7.65 14.48 2.67
C GLY A 193 -6.24 14.28 2.11
N ILE A 194 -5.65 13.08 2.30
CA ILE A 194 -4.33 12.74 1.72
C ILE A 194 -4.31 12.99 0.20
N ALA A 195 -5.42 12.66 -0.45
CA ALA A 195 -5.68 12.81 -1.86
C ALA A 195 -6.85 13.77 -2.08
N TYR A 196 -6.75 15.00 -1.56
CA TYR A 196 -7.80 16.03 -1.58
C TYR A 196 -8.31 16.49 -2.96
N ASN A 197 -7.77 15.98 -4.08
CA ASN A 197 -8.32 16.15 -5.44
C ASN A 197 -8.74 14.82 -6.10
N ALA A 198 -8.72 13.70 -5.37
CA ALA A 198 -9.29 12.46 -5.83
C ALA A 198 -10.82 12.54 -5.81
N ARG A 199 -11.44 11.67 -6.60
CA ARG A 199 -12.88 11.41 -6.50
C ARG A 199 -13.11 10.33 -5.45
N ILE A 200 -14.12 10.52 -4.59
CA ILE A 200 -14.43 9.64 -3.49
C ILE A 200 -15.88 9.19 -3.54
N GLY A 201 -16.11 7.88 -3.45
CA GLY A 201 -17.43 7.30 -3.29
C GLY A 201 -17.53 6.45 -2.02
N GLY A 202 -18.72 5.92 -1.81
CA GLY A 202 -18.99 4.97 -0.73
C GLY A 202 -19.92 3.87 -1.19
N ILE A 203 -19.61 2.64 -0.82
CA ILE A 203 -20.48 1.48 -0.95
C ILE A 203 -21.01 1.16 0.44
N ARG A 204 -22.30 1.43 0.67
CA ARG A 204 -22.98 1.08 1.93
C ARG A 204 -23.34 -0.40 1.91
N MET A 205 -22.66 -1.18 2.74
CA MET A 205 -22.80 -2.64 2.79
C MET A 205 -22.77 -3.22 4.21
N LEU A 206 -22.39 -2.44 5.24
CA LEU A 206 -22.32 -2.89 6.64
C LEU A 206 -23.53 -2.52 7.50
N ASP A 207 -24.50 -1.74 7.00
CA ASP A 207 -25.72 -1.36 7.76
C ASP A 207 -26.85 -2.37 7.48
N GLY A 208 -26.56 -3.65 7.70
CA GLY A 208 -27.45 -4.79 7.48
C GLY A 208 -26.71 -6.13 7.46
N ASP A 209 -27.42 -7.22 7.14
CA ASP A 209 -26.81 -8.55 7.07
C ASP A 209 -25.74 -8.61 5.97
N VAL A 210 -24.51 -8.94 6.35
CA VAL A 210 -23.38 -9.13 5.43
C VAL A 210 -23.29 -10.60 5.04
N THR A 211 -23.47 -10.88 3.75
CA THR A 211 -23.38 -12.23 3.17
C THR A 211 -22.30 -12.25 2.09
N ASP A 212 -21.84 -13.45 1.68
CA ASP A 212 -20.88 -13.61 0.57
C ASP A 212 -21.32 -12.89 -0.72
N VAL A 213 -22.63 -12.84 -1.00
CA VAL A 213 -23.18 -12.07 -2.14
C VAL A 213 -23.01 -10.56 -1.95
N VAL A 214 -23.26 -10.05 -0.75
CA VAL A 214 -23.11 -8.62 -0.40
C VAL A 214 -21.65 -8.20 -0.53
N GLU A 215 -20.72 -9.00 0.00
CA GLU A 215 -19.27 -8.77 -0.15
C GLU A 215 -18.85 -8.79 -1.62
N ALA A 216 -19.19 -9.86 -2.35
CA ALA A 216 -18.80 -10.01 -3.76
C ALA A 216 -19.35 -8.88 -4.64
N LYS A 217 -20.59 -8.48 -4.42
CA LYS A 217 -21.21 -7.37 -5.14
C LYS A 217 -20.45 -6.08 -4.82
N SER A 218 -20.18 -5.80 -3.55
CA SER A 218 -19.45 -4.60 -3.10
C SER A 218 -18.04 -4.50 -3.68
N LEU A 219 -17.27 -5.60 -3.61
CA LEU A 219 -15.91 -5.71 -4.17
C LEU A 219 -15.87 -5.59 -5.70
N GLY A 220 -16.97 -5.98 -6.37
CA GLY A 220 -17.10 -6.01 -7.82
C GLY A 220 -17.80 -4.80 -8.45
N ILE A 221 -18.13 -3.75 -7.69
CA ILE A 221 -18.81 -2.57 -8.25
C ILE A 221 -17.86 -1.77 -9.14
N ARG A 222 -18.19 -1.71 -10.44
CA ARG A 222 -17.54 -0.85 -11.45
C ARG A 222 -15.99 -0.90 -11.41
N PRO A 223 -15.39 -2.10 -11.57
CA PRO A 223 -13.95 -2.29 -11.45
C PRO A 223 -13.13 -1.58 -12.54
N ASP A 224 -13.73 -1.18 -13.65
CA ASP A 224 -13.08 -0.40 -14.70
C ASP A 224 -13.10 1.12 -14.45
N TYR A 225 -13.90 1.59 -13.48
CA TYR A 225 -14.03 3.00 -13.11
C TYR A 225 -13.32 3.32 -11.79
N ILE A 226 -13.56 2.50 -10.77
CA ILE A 226 -12.96 2.67 -9.42
C ILE A 226 -11.54 2.10 -9.44
N ASP A 227 -10.57 2.91 -9.01
CA ASP A 227 -9.17 2.50 -8.96
C ASP A 227 -8.84 1.74 -7.67
N ILE A 228 -9.33 2.26 -6.53
CA ILE A 228 -8.94 1.82 -5.19
C ILE A 228 -10.20 1.57 -4.36
N TYR A 229 -10.22 0.44 -3.67
CA TYR A 229 -11.23 0.03 -2.71
C TYR A 229 -10.57 0.01 -1.33
N SER A 230 -11.12 0.75 -0.37
CA SER A 230 -10.67 0.75 1.02
C SER A 230 -11.72 0.08 1.89
N ALA A 231 -11.30 -0.88 2.70
CA ALA A 231 -12.16 -1.62 3.61
C ALA A 231 -11.45 -1.83 4.95
N SER A 232 -12.24 -1.95 6.01
CA SER A 232 -11.76 -2.17 7.38
C SER A 232 -12.76 -3.02 8.17
N TRP A 233 -13.32 -4.01 7.49
CA TRP A 233 -14.22 -5.03 8.03
C TRP A 233 -13.60 -6.41 7.82
N GLY A 234 -14.06 -7.40 8.55
CA GLY A 234 -13.54 -8.77 8.53
C GLY A 234 -14.30 -9.62 9.55
N PRO A 235 -13.79 -10.82 9.86
CA PRO A 235 -14.28 -11.63 10.96
C PRO A 235 -14.16 -10.90 12.31
N ASP A 236 -14.83 -11.43 13.34
CA ASP A 236 -14.75 -10.87 14.69
C ASP A 236 -13.31 -10.89 15.22
N ASP A 237 -12.83 -9.72 15.67
CA ASP A 237 -11.51 -9.47 16.28
C ASP A 237 -11.38 -10.05 17.72
N ASP A 238 -11.92 -11.25 17.98
CA ASP A 238 -12.07 -11.83 19.32
C ASP A 238 -10.93 -12.78 19.75
N GLY A 239 -9.94 -12.97 18.87
CA GLY A 239 -8.80 -13.86 19.06
C GLY A 239 -9.12 -15.36 19.00
N LYS A 240 -10.32 -15.72 18.52
CA LYS A 240 -10.81 -17.12 18.47
C LYS A 240 -11.41 -17.47 17.12
N THR A 241 -11.82 -16.47 16.36
CA THR A 241 -12.43 -16.63 15.05
C THR A 241 -11.38 -16.86 13.97
N VAL A 242 -11.65 -17.81 13.07
CA VAL A 242 -10.88 -18.04 11.85
C VAL A 242 -11.88 -18.12 10.71
N ASP A 243 -11.90 -17.11 9.87
CA ASP A 243 -12.80 -17.04 8.73
C ASP A 243 -12.17 -16.19 7.62
N GLY A 244 -12.81 -16.13 6.46
CA GLY A 244 -12.36 -15.33 5.35
C GLY A 244 -13.39 -15.29 4.23
N PRO A 245 -13.03 -14.73 3.06
CA PRO A 245 -14.01 -14.48 2.02
C PRO A 245 -14.64 -15.78 1.54
N GLY A 246 -15.95 -15.73 1.32
CA GLY A 246 -16.71 -16.81 0.70
C GLY A 246 -16.31 -17.06 -0.75
N LEU A 247 -17.02 -17.98 -1.42
CA LEU A 247 -16.69 -18.35 -2.80
C LEU A 247 -16.83 -17.15 -3.75
N LEU A 248 -17.90 -16.37 -3.59
CA LEU A 248 -18.18 -15.25 -4.49
C LEU A 248 -17.24 -14.08 -4.22
N ALA A 249 -16.96 -13.76 -2.95
CA ALA A 249 -16.00 -12.72 -2.58
C ALA A 249 -14.59 -13.04 -3.10
N LYS A 250 -14.14 -14.29 -2.98
CA LYS A 250 -12.88 -14.75 -3.60
C LYS A 250 -12.86 -14.56 -5.11
N GLN A 251 -13.95 -14.91 -5.79
CA GLN A 251 -14.06 -14.69 -7.25
C GLN A 251 -14.07 -13.20 -7.61
N ALA A 252 -14.71 -12.35 -6.79
CA ALA A 252 -14.72 -10.90 -6.99
C ALA A 252 -13.31 -10.30 -6.84
N PHE A 253 -12.54 -10.72 -5.83
CA PHE A 253 -11.13 -10.35 -5.70
C PHE A 253 -10.31 -10.78 -6.91
N GLU A 254 -10.41 -12.05 -7.31
CA GLU A 254 -9.69 -12.57 -8.48
C GLU A 254 -10.04 -11.80 -9.76
N HIS A 255 -11.32 -11.51 -9.97
CA HIS A 255 -11.77 -10.72 -11.11
C HIS A 255 -11.21 -9.31 -11.03
N GLY A 256 -11.32 -8.64 -9.88
CA GLY A 256 -10.82 -7.29 -9.64
C GLY A 256 -9.33 -7.16 -9.97
N ILE A 257 -8.48 -8.03 -9.43
CA ILE A 257 -7.02 -7.95 -9.66
C ILE A 257 -6.60 -8.37 -11.08
N LYS A 258 -7.37 -9.22 -11.77
CA LYS A 258 -7.04 -9.69 -13.14
C LYS A 258 -7.61 -8.80 -14.24
N LYS A 259 -8.77 -8.18 -14.01
CA LYS A 259 -9.57 -7.51 -15.06
C LYS A 259 -9.87 -6.06 -14.74
N GLY A 260 -9.95 -5.69 -13.46
CA GLY A 260 -10.23 -4.31 -13.05
C GLY A 260 -9.23 -3.31 -13.63
N ARG A 261 -9.68 -2.06 -13.73
CA ARG A 261 -8.93 -0.93 -14.28
C ARG A 261 -8.40 -1.24 -15.68
N ARG A 262 -9.25 -1.85 -16.52
CA ARG A 262 -8.91 -2.26 -17.89
C ARG A 262 -7.71 -3.20 -17.94
N GLY A 263 -7.63 -4.13 -16.98
CA GLY A 263 -6.58 -5.15 -16.88
C GLY A 263 -5.34 -4.76 -16.09
N LEU A 264 -5.30 -3.59 -15.44
CA LEU A 264 -4.21 -3.23 -14.52
C LEU A 264 -4.37 -3.85 -13.13
N GLY A 265 -5.60 -4.24 -12.78
CA GLY A 265 -5.98 -4.80 -11.49
C GLY A 265 -6.46 -3.73 -10.51
N SER A 266 -7.66 -3.94 -9.96
CA SER A 266 -8.19 -3.17 -8.82
C SER A 266 -7.22 -3.23 -7.63
N ILE A 267 -7.10 -2.12 -6.90
CA ILE A 267 -6.29 -2.06 -5.69
C ILE A 267 -7.23 -2.18 -4.49
N PHE A 268 -7.08 -3.24 -3.71
CA PHE A 268 -7.80 -3.43 -2.45
C PHE A 268 -6.86 -3.10 -1.30
N VAL A 269 -7.27 -2.18 -0.44
CA VAL A 269 -6.56 -1.78 0.78
C VAL A 269 -7.41 -2.20 1.97
N TRP A 270 -6.80 -2.92 2.91
CA TRP A 270 -7.49 -3.51 4.05
C TRP A 270 -6.82 -3.12 5.37
N ALA A 271 -7.62 -2.84 6.40
CA ALA A 271 -7.12 -2.77 7.77
C ALA A 271 -6.83 -4.19 8.29
N SER A 272 -5.82 -4.36 9.14
CA SER A 272 -5.39 -5.69 9.60
C SER A 272 -6.16 -6.24 10.81
N GLY A 273 -7.29 -5.62 11.19
CA GLY A 273 -8.01 -5.93 12.42
C GLY A 273 -7.54 -5.15 13.66
N ASN A 274 -8.38 -5.16 14.70
CA ASN A 274 -8.22 -4.44 15.96
C ASN A 274 -8.07 -5.39 17.18
N GLY A 275 -8.04 -6.71 16.98
CA GLY A 275 -8.01 -7.74 18.04
C GLY A 275 -6.70 -7.88 18.83
N GLY A 276 -5.74 -6.96 18.69
CA GLY A 276 -4.42 -7.08 19.31
C GLY A 276 -4.44 -7.20 20.85
N ARG A 277 -5.48 -6.69 21.51
CA ARG A 277 -5.67 -6.86 22.97
C ARG A 277 -6.17 -8.25 23.35
N GLU A 278 -6.93 -8.88 22.47
CA GLU A 278 -7.55 -10.20 22.67
C GLU A 278 -6.59 -11.35 22.27
N GLY A 279 -5.37 -11.01 21.82
CA GLY A 279 -4.38 -11.99 21.37
C GLY A 279 -4.64 -12.50 19.96
N ASP A 280 -5.37 -11.72 19.15
CA ASP A 280 -5.71 -12.08 17.78
C ASP A 280 -4.51 -11.97 16.82
N TYR A 281 -4.57 -12.73 15.74
CA TYR A 281 -3.57 -12.74 14.68
C TYR A 281 -4.26 -12.57 13.32
N CYS A 282 -3.89 -11.52 12.59
CA CYS A 282 -4.46 -11.20 11.28
C CYS A 282 -4.25 -12.28 10.20
N SER A 283 -3.48 -13.34 10.46
CA SER A 283 -3.45 -14.52 9.59
C SER A 283 -4.71 -15.40 9.69
N CYS A 284 -5.55 -15.15 10.68
CA CYS A 284 -6.85 -15.78 10.90
C CYS A 284 -8.01 -15.00 10.24
N ASP A 285 -7.71 -13.81 9.72
CA ASP A 285 -8.59 -12.96 8.91
C ASP A 285 -8.20 -13.16 7.43
N GLY A 286 -9.01 -13.92 6.69
CA GLY A 286 -8.65 -14.53 5.40
C GLY A 286 -8.81 -13.67 4.15
#